data_AF-X6NCV9-F1
#
_entry.id   AF-X6NCV9-F1
#
_cell.length_a   1.000
_cell.length_b   1.000
_cell.length_c   1.000
_cell.angle_alpha   90.00
_cell.angle_beta   90.00
_cell.angle_gamma   90.00
#
_symmetry.space_group_name_H-M   'P 1'
#
loop_
_entity.id
_entity.type
_entity.pdbx_description
1 polymer ?
#
loop_
_entity_poly.entity_id
_entity_poly.type
_entity_poly.pdbx_seq_one_letter_code
_entity_poly.pdbx_strand_id
1 'polypeptide(L)'
;GLIRMDEKAVEIQVVKDDFGVARATYEEATREYIKIMKEQTGKEVTVEVKLDETEFLPASVVGGVVVRARKGKIVLDNTLQSRLKVASATLMPTLRFALFIFFLFQISYTNYCVRISFPTYLAFVIHHMHHTYTGFFFLFCTEAACLE
;
A
#
# COMPACT_ATOMS: atom_id res chain seq x y z
N GLY A 1 -5.43 0.32 -16.17
CA GLY A 1 -5.95 1.69 -16.36
C GLY A 1 -7.33 1.72 -16.99
N LEU A 2 -7.57 0.94 -18.04
CA LEU A 2 -8.76 0.99 -18.90
C LEU A 2 -10.10 0.94 -18.13
N ILE A 3 -10.24 0.04 -17.15
CA ILE A 3 -11.47 -0.11 -16.34
C ILE A 3 -11.85 1.20 -15.62
N ARG A 4 -10.86 1.96 -15.15
CA ARG A 4 -11.11 3.18 -14.38
C ARG A 4 -11.41 4.40 -15.26
N MET A 5 -11.00 4.36 -16.53
CA MET A 5 -11.26 5.44 -17.49
C MET A 5 -12.61 5.28 -18.19
N ASP A 6 -12.97 4.05 -18.56
CA ASP A 6 -14.23 3.74 -19.28
C ASP A 6 -14.46 4.62 -20.53
N GLU A 7 -13.42 4.80 -21.34
CA GLU A 7 -13.46 5.59 -22.57
C GLU A 7 -13.19 4.71 -23.80
N LYS A 8 -13.79 5.08 -24.94
CA LYS A 8 -13.66 4.34 -26.20
C LYS A 8 -12.29 4.49 -26.87
N ALA A 9 -11.61 5.61 -26.67
CA ALA A 9 -10.33 5.92 -27.30
C ALA A 9 -9.34 6.40 -26.24
N VAL A 10 -8.20 5.72 -26.18
CA VAL A 10 -7.21 5.86 -25.12
C VAL A 10 -5.80 5.88 -25.71
N GLU A 11 -4.99 6.83 -25.24
CA GLU A 11 -3.57 6.99 -25.55
C GLU A 11 -2.74 6.59 -24.33
N ILE A 12 -1.71 5.78 -24.51
CA ILE A 12 -0.85 5.27 -23.44
C ILE A 12 0.55 5.83 -23.64
N GLN A 13 1.06 6.48 -22.61
CA GLN A 13 2.46 6.92 -22.50
C GLN A 13 3.22 6.03 -21.54
N VAL A 14 4.44 5.68 -21.95
CA VAL A 14 5.34 4.82 -21.21
C VAL A 14 6.74 5.42 -21.16
N VAL A 15 7.59 4.88 -20.30
CA VAL A 15 9.02 5.16 -20.32
C VAL A 15 9.63 4.48 -21.54
N LYS A 16 10.65 5.09 -22.14
CA LYS A 16 11.30 4.58 -23.36
C LYS A 16 11.81 3.15 -23.22
N ASP A 17 12.37 2.81 -22.05
CA ASP A 17 12.92 1.48 -21.76
C ASP A 17 11.83 0.40 -21.66
N ASP A 18 10.62 0.77 -21.21
CA ASP A 18 9.48 -0.13 -21.04
C ASP A 18 8.63 -0.30 -22.32
N PHE A 19 8.96 0.44 -23.39
CA PHE A 19 8.14 0.46 -24.61
C PHE A 19 7.97 -0.93 -25.24
N GLY A 20 9.03 -1.75 -25.25
CA GLY A 20 8.97 -3.11 -25.79
C GLY A 20 7.99 -4.00 -25.03
N VAL A 21 8.00 -3.91 -23.70
CA VAL A 21 7.09 -4.67 -22.82
C VAL A 21 5.66 -4.17 -22.98
N ALA A 22 5.47 -2.84 -23.06
CA ALA A 22 4.16 -2.24 -23.26
C ALA A 22 3.53 -2.69 -24.60
N ARG A 23 4.31 -2.72 -25.69
CA ARG A 23 3.85 -3.19 -27.00
C ARG A 23 3.46 -4.68 -26.99
N ALA A 24 4.15 -5.52 -26.23
CA ALA A 24 3.80 -6.94 -26.15
C ALA A 24 2.52 -7.20 -25.34
N THR A 25 2.22 -6.35 -24.34
CA THR A 25 1.19 -6.63 -23.33
C THR A 25 -0.13 -5.88 -23.55
N TYR A 26 -0.15 -4.76 -24.29
CA TYR A 26 -1.37 -3.96 -24.44
C TYR A 26 -2.51 -4.70 -25.17
N GLU A 27 -2.19 -5.58 -26.12
CA GLU A 27 -3.22 -6.39 -26.80
C GLU A 27 -3.91 -7.36 -25.85
N GLU A 28 -3.13 -8.04 -25.00
CA GLU A 28 -3.65 -8.94 -23.98
C GLU A 28 -4.52 -8.19 -22.98
N ALA A 29 -4.05 -7.04 -22.49
CA ALA A 29 -4.81 -6.18 -21.58
C ALA A 29 -6.13 -5.69 -22.21
N THR A 30 -6.15 -5.43 -23.52
CA THR A 30 -7.36 -5.02 -24.25
C THR A 30 -8.35 -6.18 -24.35
N ARG A 31 -7.87 -7.40 -24.66
CA ARG A 31 -8.71 -8.62 -24.68
C ARG A 31 -9.32 -8.90 -23.31
N GLU A 32 -8.52 -8.80 -22.25
CA GLU A 32 -8.97 -9.00 -20.88
C GLU A 32 -10.03 -7.97 -20.48
N TYR A 33 -9.81 -6.69 -20.82
CA TYR A 33 -10.78 -5.63 -20.58
C TYR A 33 -12.13 -5.90 -21.26
N ILE A 34 -12.14 -6.29 -22.53
CA ILE A 34 -13.37 -6.60 -23.27
C ILE A 34 -14.10 -7.77 -22.62
N LYS A 35 -13.37 -8.81 -22.21
CA LYS A 35 -13.93 -9.98 -21.51
C LYS A 35 -14.61 -9.57 -20.21
N ILE A 36 -13.90 -8.85 -19.34
CA ILE A 36 -14.42 -8.40 -18.05
C ILE A 36 -15.65 -7.51 -18.25
N MET A 37 -15.62 -6.58 -19.21
CA MET A 37 -16.75 -5.70 -19.48
C MET A 37 -17.99 -6.46 -19.97
N LYS A 38 -17.79 -7.44 -20.86
CA LYS A 38 -18.89 -8.29 -21.34
C LYS A 38 -19.52 -9.10 -20.21
N GLU A 39 -18.70 -9.65 -19.31
CA GLU A 39 -19.17 -10.43 -18.16
C GLU A 39 -19.90 -9.58 -17.12
N GLN A 40 -19.39 -8.37 -16.81
CA GLN A 40 -19.93 -7.54 -15.72
C GLN A 40 -21.10 -6.65 -16.15
N THR A 41 -21.11 -6.17 -17.39
CA THR A 41 -22.14 -5.21 -17.87
C THR A 41 -23.05 -5.77 -18.97
N GLY A 42 -22.74 -6.94 -19.53
CA GLY A 42 -23.52 -7.53 -20.63
C GLY A 42 -23.47 -6.76 -21.94
N LYS A 43 -22.61 -5.73 -22.04
CA LYS A 43 -22.45 -4.88 -23.21
C LYS A 43 -21.19 -5.24 -23.98
N GLU A 44 -21.26 -5.15 -25.29
CA GLU A 44 -20.10 -5.27 -26.16
C GLU A 44 -19.40 -3.90 -26.24
N VAL A 45 -18.16 -3.86 -25.77
CA VAL A 45 -17.36 -2.62 -25.70
C VAL A 45 -16.21 -2.73 -26.70
N THR A 46 -16.07 -1.73 -27.55
CA THR A 46 -14.93 -1.56 -28.45
C THR A 46 -14.04 -0.44 -27.92
N VAL A 47 -12.75 -0.73 -27.75
CA VAL A 47 -11.76 0.26 -27.28
C VAL A 47 -10.61 0.34 -28.27
N GLU A 48 -10.31 1.55 -28.70
CA GLU A 48 -9.11 1.88 -29.45
C GLU A 48 -8.00 2.29 -28.48
N VAL A 49 -6.98 1.44 -28.37
CA VAL A 49 -5.79 1.71 -27.56
C VAL A 49 -4.63 2.08 -28.49
N LYS A 50 -4.05 3.26 -28.28
CA LYS A 50 -2.88 3.73 -29.02
C LYS A 50 -1.72 3.92 -28.05
N LEU A 51 -0.55 3.41 -28.42
CA LEU A 51 0.71 3.69 -27.73
C LEU A 51 1.34 4.93 -28.36
N ASP A 52 1.67 5.92 -27.54
CA ASP A 52 2.38 7.12 -28.01
C ASP A 52 3.86 6.78 -28.24
N GLU A 53 4.30 6.93 -29.50
CA GLU A 53 5.71 6.72 -29.90
C GLU A 53 6.51 8.03 -29.98
N THR A 54 5.83 9.18 -29.82
CA THR A 54 6.44 10.51 -29.95
C THR A 54 6.71 11.17 -28.60
N GLU A 55 5.82 10.97 -27.63
CA GLU A 55 5.92 11.57 -26.30
C GLU A 55 6.07 10.49 -25.22
N PHE A 56 7.33 10.24 -24.83
CA PHE A 56 7.65 9.33 -23.73
C PHE A 56 7.66 10.04 -22.38
N LEU A 57 7.48 9.26 -21.32
CA LEU A 57 7.67 9.73 -19.96
C LEU A 57 9.15 10.05 -19.70
N PRO A 58 9.46 11.02 -18.81
CA PRO A 58 10.83 11.37 -18.48
C PRO A 58 11.54 10.20 -17.80
N ALA A 59 12.85 10.05 -18.08
CA ALA A 59 13.69 8.97 -17.53
C ALA A 59 13.84 9.00 -15.99
N SER A 60 13.42 10.07 -15.33
CA SER A 60 13.35 10.15 -13.87
C SER A 60 12.26 9.26 -13.26
N VAL A 61 11.29 8.84 -14.06
CA VAL A 61 10.20 7.97 -13.61
C VAL A 61 10.71 6.52 -13.63
N VAL A 62 10.66 5.87 -12.47
CA VAL A 62 11.11 4.48 -12.27
C VAL A 62 10.32 3.49 -13.15
N GLY A 63 9.08 3.83 -13.49
CA GLY A 63 8.26 3.05 -14.41
C GLY A 63 6.76 3.25 -14.22
N GLY A 64 6.00 2.44 -14.95
CA GLY A 64 4.55 2.49 -15.02
C GLY A 64 4.05 3.26 -16.25
N VAL A 65 2.76 3.56 -16.26
CA VAL A 65 2.09 4.08 -17.45
C VAL A 65 1.22 5.29 -17.12
N VAL A 66 1.17 6.26 -18.02
CA VAL A 66 0.20 7.35 -17.98
C VAL A 66 -0.78 7.14 -19.11
N VAL A 67 -2.07 7.20 -18.78
CA VAL A 67 -3.15 6.92 -19.72
C VAL A 67 -3.92 8.20 -19.96
N ARG A 68 -4.08 8.60 -21.21
CA ARG A 68 -4.78 9.82 -21.63
C ARG A 68 -6.00 9.48 -22.45
N ALA A 69 -7.07 10.24 -22.25
CA ALA A 69 -8.29 10.11 -23.03
C ALA A 69 -8.86 11.49 -23.39
N ARG A 70 -9.74 11.50 -24.39
CA ARG A 70 -10.43 12.71 -24.90
C ARG A 70 -9.45 13.83 -25.26
N LYS A 71 -8.42 13.51 -26.06
CA LYS A 71 -7.37 14.45 -26.53
C LYS A 71 -6.63 15.11 -25.35
N GLY A 72 -6.21 14.30 -24.38
CA GLY A 72 -5.46 14.76 -23.20
C GLY A 72 -6.27 15.49 -22.12
N LYS A 73 -7.60 15.58 -22.23
CA LYS A 73 -8.44 16.20 -21.18
C LYS A 73 -8.50 15.38 -19.90
N ILE A 74 -8.50 14.05 -20.03
CA ILE A 74 -8.51 13.14 -18.89
C ILE A 74 -7.16 12.45 -18.87
N VAL A 75 -6.42 12.62 -17.77
CA VAL A 75 -5.11 12.02 -17.58
C VAL A 75 -5.15 11.17 -16.32
N LEU A 76 -4.88 9.88 -16.47
CA LEU A 76 -4.73 8.92 -15.40
C LEU A 76 -3.25 8.56 -15.27
N ASP A 77 -2.62 9.13 -14.25
CA ASP A 77 -1.25 8.78 -13.88
C ASP A 77 -1.23 7.51 -13.04
N ASN A 78 -0.76 6.42 -13.64
CA ASN A 78 -0.56 5.13 -12.97
C ASN A 78 0.93 4.76 -12.93
N THR A 79 1.80 5.76 -12.82
CA THR A 79 3.22 5.55 -12.53
C THR A 79 3.40 4.98 -11.12
N LEU A 80 4.49 4.24 -10.93
CA LEU A 80 4.80 3.64 -9.62
C LEU A 80 4.96 4.71 -8.54
N GLN A 81 5.56 5.85 -8.90
CA GLN A 81 5.79 6.98 -8.00
C GLN A 81 4.47 7.61 -7.53
N SER A 82 3.51 7.81 -8.42
CA SER A 82 2.19 8.35 -8.05
C SER A 82 1.42 7.38 -7.15
N ARG A 83 1.47 6.07 -7.42
CA ARG A 83 0.89 5.06 -6.52
C ARG A 83 1.54 5.06 -5.13
N LEU A 84 2.88 5.14 -5.07
CA LEU A 84 3.61 5.19 -3.82
C LEU A 84 3.28 6.46 -3.03
N LYS A 85 3.17 7.60 -3.71
CA LYS A 85 2.78 8.87 -3.08
C LYS A 85 1.40 8.78 -2.44
N VAL A 86 0.41 8.24 -3.16
CA VAL A 86 -0.93 8.04 -2.61
C VAL A 86 -0.91 7.08 -1.42
N ALA A 87 -0.23 5.93 -1.54
CA ALA A 87 -0.13 4.96 -0.45
C ALA A 87 0.55 5.55 0.79
N SER A 88 1.66 6.28 0.61
CA SER A 88 2.37 6.93 1.70
C SER A 88 1.50 7.95 2.42
N ALA A 89 0.71 8.76 1.70
CA ALA A 89 -0.16 9.76 2.30
C ALA A 89 -1.24 9.12 3.18
N THR A 90 -1.81 8.00 2.75
CA THR A 90 -2.79 7.23 3.55
C THR A 90 -2.15 6.53 4.75
N LEU A 91 -0.91 6.06 4.63
CA LEU A 91 -0.21 5.32 5.68
C LEU A 91 0.55 6.21 6.68
N MET A 92 0.82 7.48 6.33
CA MET A 92 1.51 8.44 7.17
C MET A 92 0.99 8.54 8.62
N PRO A 93 -0.33 8.59 8.92
CA PRO A 93 -0.81 8.63 10.29
C PRO A 93 -0.43 7.37 11.08
N THR A 94 -0.55 6.20 10.46
CA THR A 94 -0.19 4.91 11.08
C THR A 94 1.31 4.82 11.33
N LEU A 95 2.13 5.22 10.35
CA LEU A 95 3.58 5.27 10.48
C LEU A 95 4.01 6.22 11.59
N ARG A 96 3.37 7.41 11.69
CA ARG A 96 3.65 8.37 12.75
C ARG A 96 3.31 7.82 14.14
N PHE A 97 2.19 7.11 14.25
CA PHE A 97 1.80 6.45 15.52
C PHE A 97 2.81 5.37 15.91
N ALA A 98 3.18 4.49 14.98
CA ALA A 98 4.13 3.41 15.23
C ALA A 98 5.53 3.93 15.59
N LEU A 99 6.01 4.98 14.92
CA LEU A 99 7.35 5.51 15.14
C LEU A 99 7.46 6.35 16.42
N PHE A 100 6.46 7.18 16.73
CA PHE A 100 6.58 8.16 17.82
C PHE A 100 5.70 7.87 19.03
N ILE A 101 4.48 7.36 18.85
CA ILE A 101 3.53 7.22 19.97
C ILE A 101 3.70 5.85 20.64
N PHE A 102 3.85 4.78 19.86
CA PHE A 102 4.10 3.44 20.40
C PHE A 102 5.42 3.38 21.18
N PHE A 103 6.46 4.05 20.69
CA PHE A 103 7.77 4.05 21.33
C PHE A 103 7.79 4.82 22.67
N LEU A 104 7.08 5.96 22.75
CA LEU A 104 6.96 6.71 24.01
C LEU A 104 6.11 5.97 25.05
N PHE A 105 5.10 5.22 24.62
CA PHE A 105 4.30 4.40 25.52
C PHE A 105 5.12 3.28 26.17
N GLN A 106 5.99 2.61 25.40
CA GLN A 106 6.94 1.63 25.91
C GLN A 106 7.89 2.25 26.94
N ILE A 107 8.55 3.39 26.62
CA ILE A 107 9.46 4.07 27.56
C ILE A 107 8.75 4.47 28.85
N SER A 108 7.53 5.02 28.76
CA SER A 108 6.76 5.37 29.95
C SER A 108 6.39 4.12 30.77
N TYR A 109 6.00 3.02 30.13
CA TYR A 109 5.69 1.76 30.82
C TYR A 109 6.92 1.16 31.50
N THR A 110 8.10 1.19 30.87
CA THR A 110 9.35 0.72 31.49
C THR A 110 9.71 1.60 32.69
N ASN A 111 9.63 2.93 32.56
CA ASN A 111 9.88 3.84 33.68
C ASN A 111 8.83 3.71 34.80
N TYR A 112 7.57 3.42 34.48
CA TYR A 112 6.51 3.20 35.47
C TYR A 112 6.67 1.85 36.16
N CYS A 113 7.00 0.76 35.45
CA CYS A 113 7.33 -0.55 36.05
C CYS A 113 8.56 -0.49 36.95
N VAL A 114 9.65 0.18 36.54
CA VAL A 114 10.84 0.38 37.38
C VAL A 114 10.51 1.15 38.66
N ARG A 115 9.57 2.10 38.60
CA ARG A 115 9.14 2.90 39.76
C ARG A 115 8.19 2.15 40.72
N ILE A 116 7.48 1.13 40.25
CA ILE A 116 6.56 0.30 41.07
C ILE A 116 7.28 -0.88 41.74
N SER A 117 8.44 -1.31 41.25
CA SER A 117 9.23 -2.42 41.86
C SER A 117 9.88 -2.10 43.22
N PHE A 118 9.67 -0.91 43.80
CA PHE A 118 9.93 -0.60 45.21
C PHE A 118 8.66 0.06 45.78
N PRO A 119 7.69 -0.75 46.23
CA PRO A 119 7.79 -1.36 47.55
C PRO A 119 7.37 -2.84 47.55
N THR A 120 8.11 -3.65 48.31
CA THR A 120 7.64 -4.94 48.83
C THR A 120 6.20 -4.78 49.35
N TYR A 121 5.29 -5.72 49.03
CA TYR A 121 3.85 -5.76 49.34
C TYR A 121 2.87 -5.40 48.20
N LEU A 122 2.97 -6.04 47.03
CA LEU A 122 1.76 -6.26 46.21
C LEU A 122 1.86 -7.49 45.28
N ALA A 123 2.44 -8.60 45.76
CA ALA A 123 2.55 -9.83 44.98
C ALA A 123 1.26 -10.68 44.93
N PHE A 124 0.13 -10.22 45.49
CA PHE A 124 -1.02 -11.11 45.75
C PHE A 124 -2.23 -10.96 44.81
N VAL A 125 -2.30 -9.95 43.93
CA VAL A 125 -3.57 -9.65 43.21
C VAL A 125 -3.60 -10.14 41.75
N ILE A 126 -2.48 -10.56 41.15
CA ILE A 126 -2.45 -10.88 39.70
C ILE A 126 -2.75 -12.37 39.41
N HIS A 127 -3.11 -13.20 40.39
CA HIS A 127 -3.43 -14.62 40.12
C HIS A 127 -4.89 -14.88 39.67
N HIS A 128 -5.78 -13.87 39.61
CA HIS A 128 -7.21 -14.12 39.36
C HIS A 128 -7.82 -13.48 38.11
N MET A 129 -7.02 -13.10 37.12
CA MET A 129 -7.51 -12.55 35.83
C MET A 129 -6.94 -13.32 34.63
N HIS A 130 -6.96 -14.66 34.70
CA HIS A 130 -6.37 -15.56 33.70
C HIS A 130 -7.34 -16.00 32.58
N HIS A 131 -8.33 -15.19 32.21
CA HIS A 131 -9.19 -15.53 31.06
C HIS A 131 -9.70 -14.25 30.39
N THR A 132 -8.99 -13.76 29.37
CA THR A 132 -9.61 -13.27 28.10
C THR A 132 -8.66 -12.62 27.09
N TYR A 133 -7.35 -12.48 27.32
CA TYR A 133 -6.48 -11.93 26.27
C TYR A 133 -5.22 -12.77 26.07
N THR A 134 -5.33 -13.67 25.08
CA THR A 134 -4.27 -14.20 24.23
C THR A 134 -3.17 -13.14 24.00
N GLY A 135 -1.87 -13.41 24.11
CA GLY A 135 -1.16 -14.68 24.02
C GLY A 135 0.05 -14.48 23.12
N PHE A 136 0.85 -13.42 23.36
CA PHE A 136 2.11 -13.21 22.62
C PHE A 136 3.17 -12.36 23.37
N PHE A 137 2.87 -11.83 24.56
CA PHE A 137 3.77 -10.87 25.25
C PHE A 137 4.46 -11.43 26.50
N PHE A 138 4.23 -12.70 26.86
CA PHE A 138 4.67 -13.25 28.14
C PHE A 138 5.98 -14.05 28.11
N LEU A 139 6.63 -14.20 26.95
CA LEU A 139 7.88 -14.99 26.87
C LEU A 139 9.16 -14.18 27.07
N PHE A 140 9.09 -12.85 27.25
CA PHE A 140 10.30 -12.01 27.40
C PHE A 140 10.57 -11.52 28.83
N CYS A 141 9.68 -11.74 29.79
CA CYS A 141 9.88 -11.28 31.16
C CYS A 141 10.39 -12.35 32.15
N THR A 142 10.36 -13.63 31.80
CA THR A 142 10.79 -14.71 32.72
C THR A 142 12.29 -15.01 32.72
N GLU A 143 13.06 -14.58 31.72
CA GLU A 143 14.53 -14.79 31.70
C GLU A 143 15.33 -13.72 32.45
N ALA A 144 14.76 -12.54 32.74
CA ALA A 144 15.47 -11.47 33.42
C ALA A 144 15.43 -11.57 34.97
N ALA A 145 14.67 -12.51 35.53
CA ALA A 145 14.49 -12.64 36.98
C ALA A 145 15.22 -13.85 37.62
N CYS A 146 16.07 -14.57 36.87
CA CYS A 146 16.78 -15.76 37.36
C CYS A 146 18.32 -15.65 37.31
N LEU A 147 18.86 -14.43 37.12
CA LEU A 147 20.30 -14.17 37.25
C LEU A 147 20.51 -13.01 38.23
N GLU A 148 20.39 -13.31 39.52
CA GLU A 148 21.20 -12.80 40.64
C GLU A 148 20.99 -13.67 41.88
#